data_AF-A0A971HVX1-F1
#
_entry.id   AF-A0A971HVX1-F1
#
_cell.length_a   1.000
_cell.length_b   1.000
_cell.length_c   1.000
_cell.angle_alpha   90.00
_cell.angle_beta   90.00
_cell.angle_gamma   90.00
#
_symmetry.space_group_name_H-M   'P 1'
#
loop_
_entity.id
_entity.type
_entity.pdbx_description
1 polymer ?
#
loop_
_entity_poly.entity_id
_entity_poly.type
_entity_poly.pdbx_seq_one_letter_code
_entity_poly.pdbx_strand_id
1 'polypeptide(L)'
;MDNQKIMELFEAYFDKYKKTEGDMSSWSAYWTIYGQGQNFEINLTKCPLGTRFKIFSNHQKIEEIAGWEDFLANLDRLESEHPLFTRSDFFTQMEEML
;
A
#
# COMPACT_ATOMS: atom_id res chain seq x y z
N MET A 1 -12.07 7.30 5.91
CA MET A 1 -11.81 6.01 6.58
C MET A 1 -10.81 6.26 7.70
N ASP A 2 -10.97 5.64 8.87
CA ASP A 2 -10.02 5.79 9.97
C ASP A 2 -8.78 4.89 9.81
N ASN A 3 -7.72 5.19 10.58
CA ASN A 3 -6.45 4.48 10.49
C ASN A 3 -6.56 2.99 10.85
N GLN A 4 -7.42 2.64 11.82
CA GLN A 4 -7.60 1.27 12.26
C GLN A 4 -8.19 0.42 11.13
N LYS A 5 -9.22 0.94 10.45
CA LYS A 5 -9.85 0.28 9.31
C LYS A 5 -8.89 0.12 8.13
N ILE A 6 -8.05 1.12 7.86
CA ILE A 6 -7.00 1.04 6.82
C ILE A 6 -6.03 -0.11 7.13
N MET A 7 -5.56 -0.21 8.38
CA MET A 7 -4.68 -1.28 8.81
C MET A 7 -5.35 -2.64 8.62
N GLU A 8 -6.59 -2.81 9.09
CA GLU A 8 -7.34 -4.06 8.98
C GLU A 8 -7.54 -4.51 7.53
N LEU A 9 -7.87 -3.58 6.62
CA LEU A 9 -8.05 -3.89 5.21
C LEU A 9 -6.75 -4.36 4.55
N PHE A 10 -5.66 -3.65 4.77
CA PHE A 10 -4.36 -4.04 4.25
C PHE A 10 -3.90 -5.38 4.80
N GLU A 11 -4.10 -5.64 6.09
CA GLU A 11 -3.75 -6.91 6.72
C GLU A 11 -4.56 -8.07 6.13
N ALA A 12 -5.87 -7.89 5.97
CA ALA A 12 -6.73 -8.87 5.32
C ALA A 12 -6.33 -9.11 3.84
N TYR A 13 -6.03 -8.04 3.11
CA TYR A 13 -5.57 -8.11 1.73
C TYR A 13 -4.24 -8.84 1.62
N PHE A 14 -3.30 -8.48 2.49
CA PHE A 14 -1.99 -9.11 2.56
C PHE A 14 -2.10 -10.60 2.83
N ASP A 15 -2.91 -11.02 3.81
CA ASP A 15 -3.06 -12.45 4.09
C ASP A 15 -3.67 -13.24 2.94
N LYS A 16 -4.59 -12.63 2.17
CA LYS A 16 -5.22 -13.25 1.01
C LYS A 16 -4.30 -13.31 -0.22
N TYR A 17 -3.49 -12.28 -0.46
CA TYR A 17 -2.79 -12.08 -1.73
C TYR A 17 -1.25 -12.10 -1.64
N LYS A 18 -0.67 -12.23 -0.44
CA LYS A 18 0.79 -12.22 -0.27
C LYS A 18 1.48 -13.27 -1.11
N LYS A 19 2.64 -12.89 -1.64
CA LYS A 19 3.58 -13.76 -2.37
C LYS A 19 4.95 -13.64 -1.71
N THR A 20 5.75 -14.70 -1.79
CA THR A 20 7.14 -14.64 -1.33
C THR A 20 8.00 -13.80 -2.28
N GLU A 21 8.89 -12.98 -1.72
CA GLU A 21 9.92 -12.27 -2.48
C GLU A 21 11.22 -13.07 -2.47
N GLY A 22 11.92 -13.14 -3.61
CA GLY A 22 13.32 -13.57 -3.73
C GLY A 22 13.72 -14.80 -2.89
N ASP A 23 14.48 -14.55 -1.83
CA ASP A 23 15.06 -15.55 -0.92
C ASP A 23 14.05 -16.21 0.05
N MET A 24 12.75 -15.95 -0.14
CA MET A 24 11.65 -16.45 0.69
C MET A 24 11.70 -15.97 2.15
N SER A 25 12.52 -14.97 2.46
CA SER A 25 12.56 -14.35 3.78
C SER A 25 11.48 -13.27 3.96
N SER A 26 10.89 -12.81 2.85
CA SER A 26 9.97 -11.67 2.83
C SER A 26 8.70 -12.02 2.06
N TRP A 27 7.58 -11.42 2.47
CA TRP A 27 6.28 -11.57 1.82
C TRP A 27 5.75 -10.21 1.43
N SER A 28 5.11 -10.13 0.27
CA SER A 28 4.56 -8.88 -0.21
C SER A 28 3.23 -9.03 -0.93
N ALA A 29 2.41 -7.98 -0.83
CA ALA A 29 1.16 -7.84 -1.54
C ALA A 29 1.06 -6.40 -2.06
N TYR A 30 0.87 -6.25 -3.36
CA TYR A 30 0.71 -4.94 -4.00
C TYR A 30 -0.75 -4.68 -4.33
N TRP A 31 -1.19 -3.44 -4.11
CA TRP A 31 -2.48 -2.94 -4.57
C TRP A 31 -2.24 -1.73 -5.46
N THR A 32 -2.80 -1.77 -6.66
CA THR A 32 -2.57 -0.77 -7.72
C THR A 32 -3.90 -0.24 -8.20
N ILE A 33 -4.04 1.09 -8.22
CA ILE A 33 -5.15 1.77 -8.89
C ILE A 33 -4.66 2.41 -10.19
N TYR A 34 -5.58 2.54 -11.15
CA TYR A 34 -5.32 3.08 -12.47
C TYR A 34 -6.27 4.23 -12.77
N GLY A 35 -5.77 5.30 -13.38
CA GLY A 35 -6.60 6.43 -13.78
C GLY A 35 -5.92 7.25 -14.88
N GLN A 36 -6.66 7.59 -15.95
CA GLN A 36 -6.18 8.45 -17.04
C GLN A 36 -4.81 8.03 -17.64
N GLY A 37 -4.53 6.71 -17.73
CA GLY A 37 -3.26 6.19 -18.24
C GLY A 37 -2.09 6.23 -17.24
N GLN A 38 -2.35 6.63 -16.00
CA GLN A 38 -1.41 6.65 -14.89
C GLN A 38 -1.75 5.53 -13.87
N ASN A 39 -0.82 5.24 -12.97
CA ASN A 39 -1.06 4.32 -11.85
C ASN A 39 -0.46 4.83 -10.54
N PHE A 40 -1.04 4.35 -9.44
CA PHE A 40 -0.51 4.49 -8.10
C PHE A 40 -0.60 3.14 -7.39
N GLU A 41 0.49 2.72 -6.76
CA GLU A 41 0.60 1.42 -6.12
C GLU A 41 1.22 1.54 -4.73
N ILE A 42 0.64 0.78 -3.80
CA ILE A 42 1.24 0.53 -2.49
C ILE A 42 1.51 -0.97 -2.39
N ASN A 43 2.78 -1.30 -2.20
CA ASN A 43 3.22 -2.65 -1.92
C ASN A 43 3.58 -2.79 -0.44
N LEU A 44 2.73 -3.53 0.29
CA LEU A 44 2.98 -3.92 1.67
C LEU A 44 3.93 -5.11 1.69
N THR A 45 5.10 -4.93 2.30
CA THR A 45 6.11 -5.98 2.48
C THR A 45 6.29 -6.26 3.98
N LYS A 46 6.25 -7.53 4.37
CA LYS A 46 6.64 -7.99 5.71
C LYS A 46 7.90 -8.83 5.60
N CYS A 47 8.94 -8.41 6.31
CA CYS A 47 10.22 -9.11 6.38
C CYS A 47 10.71 -9.19 7.83
N PRO A 48 11.81 -9.89 8.13
CA PRO A 48 12.34 -10.00 9.50
C PRO A 48 12.70 -8.64 10.13
N LEU A 49 12.95 -7.62 9.30
CA LEU A 49 13.22 -6.25 9.74
C LEU A 49 11.95 -5.43 10.01
N GLY A 50 10.75 -6.00 9.77
CA GLY A 50 9.47 -5.39 10.05
C GLY A 50 8.58 -5.18 8.81
N THR A 51 7.56 -4.35 8.99
CA THR A 51 6.59 -3.99 7.95
C THR A 51 7.08 -2.77 7.18
N ARG A 52 6.98 -2.79 5.86
CA ARG A 52 7.41 -1.72 4.94
C ARG A 52 6.36 -1.47 3.87
N PHE A 53 6.18 -0.21 3.49
CA PHE A 53 5.27 0.22 2.43
C PHE A 53 6.11 0.84 1.31
N LYS A 54 6.23 0.13 0.19
CA LYS A 54 6.90 0.65 -1.00
C LYS A 54 5.84 1.36 -1.84
N ILE A 55 6.03 2.65 -2.10
CA ILE A 55 5.06 3.46 -2.84
C ILE A 55 5.57 3.68 -4.26
N PHE A 56 4.70 3.46 -5.24
CA PHE A 56 5.02 3.65 -6.65
C PHE A 56 3.98 4.57 -7.31
N SER A 57 4.47 5.43 -8.20
CA SER A 57 3.64 6.27 -9.05
C SER A 57 4.16 6.16 -10.48
N ASN A 58 3.29 5.84 -11.43
CA ASN A 58 3.63 5.62 -12.84
C ASN A 58 4.80 4.63 -13.03
N HIS A 59 4.71 3.47 -12.36
CA HIS A 59 5.73 2.42 -12.36
C HIS A 59 7.11 2.81 -11.78
N GLN A 60 7.24 3.99 -11.19
CA GLN A 60 8.47 4.42 -10.52
C GLN A 60 8.29 4.39 -9.02
N LYS A 61 9.24 3.79 -8.31
CA LYS A 61 9.28 3.84 -6.85
C LYS A 61 9.59 5.27 -6.43
N ILE A 62 8.68 5.88 -5.68
CA ILE A 62 8.84 7.24 -5.18
C ILE A 62 9.42 7.25 -3.78
N GLU A 63 9.02 6.31 -2.92
CA GLU A 63 9.50 6.21 -1.55
C GLU A 63 9.26 4.83 -0.93
N GLU A 64 9.81 4.64 0.27
CA GLU A 64 9.56 3.49 1.11
C GLU A 64 9.43 3.93 2.56
N ILE A 65 8.32 3.55 3.20
CA ILE A 65 7.97 3.95 4.56
C ILE A 65 8.01 2.72 5.46
N ALA A 66 8.71 2.82 6.59
CA ALA A 66 8.88 1.72 7.53
C ALA A 66 7.85 1.81 8.66
N GLY A 67 7.10 0.74 8.88
CA GLY A 67 6.13 0.65 9.97
C GLY A 67 4.81 1.36 9.70
N TRP A 68 3.80 0.95 10.47
CA TRP A 68 2.43 1.46 10.35
C TRP A 68 2.30 2.93 10.77
N GLU A 69 2.98 3.33 11.85
CA GLU A 69 2.91 4.69 12.39
C GLU A 69 3.34 5.74 11.35
N ASP A 70 4.54 5.57 10.79
CA ASP A 70 5.05 6.48 9.76
C ASP A 70 4.21 6.42 8.49
N PHE A 71 3.73 5.24 8.09
CA PHE A 71 2.88 5.11 6.90
C PHE A 71 1.58 5.91 7.06
N LEU A 72 0.87 5.72 8.18
CA LEU A 72 -0.38 6.42 8.46
C LEU A 72 -0.18 7.94 8.57
N ALA A 73 0.93 8.39 9.17
CA ALA A 73 1.29 9.80 9.28
C ALA A 73 1.57 10.46 7.92
N ASN A 74 1.96 9.68 6.90
CA ASN A 74 2.25 10.19 5.56
C ASN A 74 1.05 10.16 4.60
N LEU A 75 -0.08 9.58 4.98
CA LEU A 75 -1.24 9.47 4.07
C LEU A 75 -1.76 10.82 3.57
N ASP A 76 -1.78 11.83 4.43
CA ASP A 76 -2.22 13.19 4.04
C ASP A 76 -1.27 13.80 2.99
N ARG A 77 0.04 13.60 3.16
CA ARG A 77 1.04 14.04 2.18
C ARG A 77 0.90 13.29 0.86
N LEU A 78 0.78 11.97 0.91
CA LEU A 78 0.63 11.13 -0.28
C LEU A 78 -0.60 11.53 -1.11
N GLU A 79 -1.72 11.83 -0.46
CA GLU A 79 -2.96 12.24 -1.11
C GLU A 79 -2.84 13.66 -1.72
N SER A 80 -2.07 14.54 -1.08
CA SER A 80 -1.77 15.88 -1.63
C SER A 80 -0.80 15.85 -2.81
N GLU A 81 0.18 14.95 -2.82
CA GLU A 81 1.26 14.91 -3.82
C GLU A 81 0.93 14.04 -5.02
N HIS A 82 0.00 13.08 -4.87
CA HIS A 82 -0.36 12.12 -5.91
C HIS A 82 -1.87 12.18 -6.20
N PRO A 83 -2.30 12.96 -7.22
CA PRO A 83 -3.73 13.16 -7.52
C PRO A 83 -4.53 11.89 -7.80
N LEU A 84 -3.88 10.80 -8.20
CA LEU A 84 -4.53 9.49 -8.35
C LEU A 84 -4.85 8.83 -7.01
N PHE A 85 -4.03 9.07 -5.99
CA PHE A 85 -4.22 8.50 -4.67
C PHE A 85 -5.25 9.32 -3.89
N THR A 86 -6.52 9.02 -4.10
CA THR A 86 -7.58 9.43 -3.15
C THR A 86 -7.74 8.32 -2.13
N ARG A 87 -7.45 8.61 -0.86
CA ARG A 87 -7.40 7.60 0.23
C ARG A 87 -8.68 6.79 0.31
N SER A 88 -9.82 7.48 0.31
CA SER A 88 -11.12 6.82 0.42
C SER A 88 -11.37 5.88 -0.75
N ASP A 89 -11.12 6.33 -1.98
CA ASP A 89 -11.32 5.52 -3.19
C ASP A 89 -10.36 4.33 -3.24
N PHE A 90 -9.07 4.56 -2.98
CA PHE A 90 -8.04 3.52 -2.97
C PHE A 90 -8.38 2.37 -2.03
N PHE A 91 -8.79 2.68 -0.80
CA PHE A 91 -9.11 1.67 0.21
C PHE A 91 -10.49 1.04 0.02
N THR A 92 -11.47 1.78 -0.51
CA THR A 92 -12.76 1.20 -0.88
C THR A 92 -12.60 0.18 -2.01
N GLN A 93 -11.83 0.47 -3.06
CA GLN A 93 -11.58 -0.52 -4.12
C GLN A 93 -10.81 -1.75 -3.62
N MET A 94 -9.90 -1.58 -2.65
CA MET A 94 -9.25 -2.70 -1.98
C MET A 94 -10.25 -3.55 -1.19
N GLU A 95 -11.15 -2.92 -0.44
CA GLU A 95 -12.20 -3.60 0.35
C GLU A 95 -13.14 -4.41 -0.55
N GLU A 96 -13.50 -3.89 -1.72
CA GLU A 96 -14.35 -4.58 -2.71
C GLU A 96 -13.73 -5.88 -3.25
N MET A 97 -12.41 -6.06 -3.12
CA MET A 97 -11.69 -7.25 -3.56
C MET A 97 -11.53 -8.34 -2.47
N LEU A 98 -11.84 -8.02 -1.21
CA LEU A 98 -11.74 -8.95 -0.08
C LEU A 98 -12.93 -9.91 -0.03
#